data_AF-A0A5K0VWY6-F1
#
_entry.id   AF-A0A5K0VWY6-F1
#
_cell.length_a   1.000
_cell.length_b   1.000
_cell.length_c   1.000
_cell.angle_alpha   90.00
_cell.angle_beta   90.00
_cell.angle_gamma   90.00
#
_symmetry.space_group_name_H-M   'P 1'
#
loop_
_entity.id
_entity.type
_entity.pdbx_description
1 polymer ?
#
loop_
_entity_poly.entity_id
_entity_poly.type
_entity_poly.pdbx_seq_one_letter_code
_entity_poly.pdbx_strand_id
1 'polypeptide(L)'
;MSSPLKFRLSPVVESTLRRLREERSLGAPDASALEGLSSLPEETAVDILNAIAAGRVTNLSASIILSVKMHRGTGRTSGSASPAGSPVTPIERKE
;
A
#
# COMPACT_ATOMS: atom_id res chain seq x y z
N MET A 1 26.61 -21.68 -4.52
CA MET A 1 26.06 -20.64 -5.42
C MET A 1 24.71 -20.22 -4.87
N SER A 2 24.69 -19.22 -3.98
CA SER A 2 23.44 -18.72 -3.41
C SER A 2 22.77 -17.82 -4.43
N SER A 3 21.71 -18.30 -5.09
CA SER A 3 20.84 -17.45 -5.90
C SER A 3 20.33 -16.33 -5.00
N PRO A 4 20.59 -15.04 -5.30
CA PRO A 4 19.92 -13.99 -4.57
C PRO A 4 18.44 -14.15 -4.88
N LEU A 5 17.62 -14.36 -3.86
CA LEU A 5 16.18 -14.19 -3.93
C LEU A 5 15.92 -12.72 -4.28
N LYS A 6 16.16 -12.36 -5.54
CA LYS A 6 15.69 -11.12 -6.15
C LYS A 6 14.19 -11.20 -6.03
N PHE A 7 13.59 -10.28 -5.29
CA PHE A 7 12.15 -10.06 -5.24
C PHE A 7 11.59 -10.13 -6.67
N ARG A 8 11.07 -11.30 -7.05
CA ARG A 8 10.55 -11.55 -8.39
C ARG A 8 9.08 -11.18 -8.32
N LEU A 9 8.77 -9.97 -8.78
CA LEU A 9 7.40 -9.64 -9.12
C LEU A 9 6.91 -10.63 -10.17
N SER A 10 5.62 -10.97 -10.09
CA SER A 10 5.01 -11.73 -11.17
C SER A 10 5.17 -10.96 -12.49
N PRO A 11 5.42 -11.66 -13.61
CA PRO A 11 5.47 -11.03 -14.93
C PRO A 11 4.21 -10.21 -15.26
N VAL A 12 3.05 -10.61 -14.72
CA VAL A 12 1.80 -9.86 -14.89
C VAL A 12 1.87 -8.52 -14.17
N VAL A 13 2.28 -8.52 -12.89
CA VAL A 13 2.43 -7.30 -12.08
C VAL A 13 3.46 -6.36 -12.69
N GLU A 14 4.59 -6.90 -13.16
CA GLU A 14 5.65 -6.13 -13.81
C GLU A 14 5.17 -5.48 -15.11
N SER A 15 4.42 -6.22 -15.93
CA SER A 15 3.84 -5.70 -17.18
C SER A 15 2.81 -4.59 -16.93
N THR A 16 1.89 -4.80 -15.97
CA THR A 16 0.89 -3.80 -15.58
C THR A 16 1.54 -2.53 -15.03
N LEU A 17 2.57 -2.68 -14.20
CA LEU A 17 3.33 -1.56 -13.65
C LEU A 17 4.06 -0.78 -14.74
N ARG A 18 4.72 -1.45 -15.69
CA ARG A 18 5.37 -0.80 -16.84
C ARG A 18 4.35 -0.03 -17.67
N ARG A 19 3.21 -0.65 -18.00
CA ARG A 19 2.14 -0.02 -18.77
C ARG A 19 1.61 1.23 -18.08
N LEU A 20 1.34 1.16 -16.77
CA LEU A 20 0.91 2.31 -15.97
C LEU A 20 1.92 3.46 -16.03
N ARG A 21 3.22 3.15 -15.94
CA ARG A 21 4.28 4.17 -16.04
C ARG A 21 4.30 4.85 -17.39
N GLU A 22 4.14 4.10 -18.46
CA GLU A 22 4.08 4.63 -19.83
C GLU A 22 2.82 5.47 -20.04
N GLU A 23 1.65 4.99 -19.63
CA GLU A 23 0.36 5.68 -19.80
C GLU A 23 0.26 6.99 -18.99
N ARG A 24 0.87 7.02 -17.81
CA ARG A 24 0.81 8.18 -16.90
C ARG A 24 2.10 9.00 -16.88
N SER A 25 3.10 8.63 -17.69
CA SER A 25 4.42 9.25 -17.73
C SER A 25 5.07 9.33 -16.33
N LEU A 26 4.93 8.26 -15.52
CA LEU A 26 5.40 8.19 -14.14
C LEU A 26 6.82 7.61 -14.05
N GLY A 27 7.58 8.08 -13.05
CA GLY A 27 8.90 7.57 -12.72
C GLY A 27 8.92 6.09 -12.33
N ALA A 28 10.12 5.51 -12.23
CA ALA A 28 10.26 4.15 -11.71
C ALA A 28 9.87 4.11 -10.23
N PRO A 29 9.13 3.07 -9.78
CA PRO A 29 8.85 2.89 -8.37
C PRO A 29 10.11 2.51 -7.61
N ASP A 30 10.14 2.91 -6.33
CA ASP A 30 11.24 2.63 -5.43
C ASP A 30 11.27 1.15 -4.99
N ALA A 31 12.44 0.67 -4.54
CA ALA A 31 12.62 -0.70 -4.09
C ALA A 31 11.62 -1.09 -2.99
N SER A 32 11.30 -0.20 -2.04
CA SER A 32 10.31 -0.47 -1.00
C SER A 32 8.88 -0.64 -1.54
N ALA A 33 8.53 0.09 -2.60
CA ALA A 33 7.24 -0.06 -3.27
C ALA A 33 7.15 -1.41 -4.01
N LEU A 34 8.24 -1.82 -4.67
CA LEU A 34 8.35 -3.10 -5.36
C LEU A 34 8.31 -4.28 -4.39
N GLU A 35 8.99 -4.19 -3.26
CA GLU A 35 8.96 -5.19 -2.18
C GLU A 35 7.55 -5.32 -1.58
N GLY A 36 6.85 -4.20 -1.41
CA GLY A 36 5.45 -4.18 -0.99
C GLY A 36 4.54 -4.96 -1.95
N LEU A 37 4.71 -4.77 -3.25
CA LEU A 37 3.94 -5.49 -4.28
C LEU A 37 4.31 -6.97 -4.36
N SER A 38 5.59 -7.33 -4.23
CA SER A 38 6.01 -8.74 -4.30
C SER A 38 5.56 -9.55 -3.08
N SER A 39 5.26 -8.88 -1.98
CA SER A 39 4.72 -9.50 -0.77
C SER A 39 3.21 -9.74 -0.83
N LEU A 40 2.51 -9.22 -1.84
CA LEU A 40 1.07 -9.39 -2.02
C LEU A 40 0.79 -10.48 -3.06
N PRO A 41 -0.38 -11.12 -3.00
CA PRO A 41 -0.82 -11.99 -4.09
C PRO A 41 -0.97 -11.18 -5.38
N GLU A 42 -0.70 -11.84 -6.51
CA GLU A 42 -0.68 -11.23 -7.85
C GLU A 42 -1.94 -10.42 -8.14
N GLU A 43 -3.12 -10.98 -7.89
CA GLU A 43 -4.41 -10.33 -8.13
C GLU A 43 -4.53 -9.02 -7.34
N THR A 44 -4.16 -9.02 -6.06
CA THR A 44 -4.19 -7.80 -5.23
C THR A 44 -3.18 -6.75 -5.72
N ALA A 45 -1.98 -7.18 -6.11
CA ALA A 45 -0.98 -6.26 -6.66
C ALA A 45 -1.48 -5.60 -7.95
N VAL A 46 -2.14 -6.36 -8.84
CA VAL A 46 -2.77 -5.83 -10.06
C VAL A 46 -3.92 -4.88 -9.73
N ASP A 47 -4.78 -5.22 -8.77
CA ASP A 47 -5.89 -4.36 -8.32
C ASP A 47 -5.38 -3.01 -7.79
N ILE A 48 -4.32 -3.02 -6.98
CA ILE A 48 -3.68 -1.80 -6.49
C ILE A 48 -3.18 -0.94 -7.66
N LEU A 49 -2.51 -1.54 -8.65
CA LEU A 49 -2.02 -0.82 -9.81
C LEU A 49 -3.15 -0.25 -10.66
N ASN A 50 -4.25 -0.98 -10.83
CA ASN A 50 -5.44 -0.49 -11.54
C ASN A 50 -6.13 0.65 -10.79
N ALA A 51 -6.23 0.57 -9.46
CA ALA A 51 -6.77 1.66 -8.64
C ALA A 51 -5.91 2.92 -8.74
N ILE A 52 -4.58 2.77 -8.78
CA ILE A 52 -3.63 3.86 -9.02
C ILE A 52 -3.80 4.42 -10.45
N ALA A 53 -4.00 3.55 -11.44
CA ALA A 53 -4.26 3.93 -12.82
C ALA A 53 -5.53 4.78 -12.96
N ALA A 54 -6.60 4.42 -12.23
CA ALA A 54 -7.86 5.15 -12.22
C ALA A 54 -7.76 6.50 -11.46
N GLY A 55 -6.88 6.59 -10.46
CA GLY A 55 -6.68 7.78 -9.64
C GLY A 55 -5.82 8.87 -10.30
N ARG A 56 -5.79 10.05 -9.67
CA ARG A 56 -4.76 11.06 -9.95
C ARG A 56 -3.59 10.83 -9.00
N VAL A 57 -2.49 10.31 -9.54
CA VAL A 57 -1.27 10.07 -8.76
C VAL A 57 -0.12 10.93 -9.27
N THR A 58 0.53 11.64 -8.35
CA THR A 58 1.73 12.44 -8.60
C THR A 58 3.01 11.66 -8.31
N ASN A 59 2.93 10.69 -7.40
CA ASN A 59 4.07 9.86 -6.99
C ASN A 59 3.65 8.38 -6.91
N LEU A 60 4.17 7.58 -7.84
CA LEU A 60 3.84 6.17 -7.99
C LEU A 60 4.29 5.37 -6.75
N SER A 61 5.53 5.56 -6.29
CA SER A 61 6.08 4.86 -5.13
C SER A 61 5.25 5.10 -3.88
N ALA A 62 4.94 6.37 -3.58
CA ALA A 62 4.14 6.72 -2.41
C ALA A 62 2.72 6.13 -2.47
N SER A 63 2.11 6.15 -3.65
CA SER A 63 0.77 5.58 -3.87
C SER A 63 0.76 4.07 -3.67
N ILE A 64 1.76 3.36 -4.20
CA ILE A 64 1.93 1.91 -4.01
C ILE A 64 2.13 1.59 -2.52
N ILE A 65 3.07 2.27 -1.85
CA ILE A 65 3.36 2.03 -0.42
C ILE A 65 2.12 2.25 0.44
N LEU A 66 1.37 3.34 0.18
CA LEU A 66 0.15 3.64 0.92
C LEU A 66 -0.93 2.57 0.66
N SER A 67 -1.15 2.16 -0.58
CA SER A 67 -2.12 1.12 -0.93
C SER A 67 -1.75 -0.24 -0.32
N VAL A 68 -0.48 -0.63 -0.35
CA VAL A 68 0.02 -1.85 0.31
C VAL A 68 -0.17 -1.75 1.82
N LYS A 69 0.13 -0.59 2.43
CA LYS A 69 -0.06 -0.34 3.86
C LYS A 69 -1.54 -0.38 4.24
N MET A 70 -2.44 0.18 3.44
CA MET A 70 -3.88 0.10 3.64
C MET A 70 -4.34 -1.35 3.55
N HIS A 71 -3.94 -2.10 2.52
CA HIS A 71 -4.28 -3.51 2.38
C HIS A 71 -3.81 -4.35 3.58
N ARG A 72 -2.56 -4.17 4.05
CA ARG A 72 -2.03 -4.83 5.25
C ARG A 72 -2.71 -4.36 6.55
N GLY A 73 -2.99 -3.06 6.67
CA GLY A 73 -3.65 -2.47 7.84
C GLY A 73 -5.11 -2.86 7.98
N THR A 74 -5.80 -3.10 6.86
CA THR A 74 -7.19 -3.57 6.84
C THR A 74 -7.30 -5.02 7.34
N GLY A 75 -6.20 -5.76 7.40
CA GLY A 75 -6.11 -7.06 8.08
C GLY A 75 -6.12 -6.99 9.61
N ARG A 76 -6.12 -5.80 10.25
CA ARG A 76 -6.17 -5.70 11.73
C ARG A 76 -6.85 -4.48 12.34
N THR A 77 -7.60 -3.67 11.59
CA THR A 77 -8.39 -2.58 12.20
C THR A 77 -9.77 -2.41 11.55
N SER A 78 -10.63 -3.42 11.64
CA SER A 78 -12.03 -3.11 11.91
C SER A 78 -12.07 -2.70 13.38
N GLY A 79 -12.08 -1.39 13.64
CA GLY A 79 -12.13 -0.83 14.99
C GLY A 79 -10.88 -0.08 15.45
N SER A 80 -10.50 0.99 14.77
CA SER A 80 -10.11 2.21 15.49
C SER A 80 -10.29 3.39 14.55
N ALA A 81 -11.54 3.77 14.38
CA ALA A 81 -11.85 5.17 14.23
C ALA A 81 -11.31 5.87 15.49
N SER A 82 -10.14 6.48 15.40
CA SER A 82 -9.80 7.59 16.29
C SER A 82 -10.20 8.87 15.56
N PRO A 83 -11.43 9.35 15.79
CA PRO A 83 -11.60 10.76 16.04
C PRO A 83 -12.56 10.97 17.21
N ALA A 84 -12.03 11.17 18.41
CA ALA A 84 -12.71 11.83 19.53
C ALA A 84 -11.61 12.06 20.58
N GLY A 85 -11.25 13.28 20.94
CA GLY A 85 -12.14 14.11 21.76
C GLY A 85 -12.10 13.54 23.18
N SER A 86 -11.32 14.17 24.06
CA SER A 86 -11.15 13.83 25.47
C SER A 86 -12.47 13.42 26.15
N PRO A 87 -12.53 12.31 26.90
CA PRO A 87 -13.46 12.18 27.99
C PRO A 87 -12.81 12.75 29.25
N VAL A 88 -13.36 13.88 29.69
CA VAL A 88 -13.22 14.43 31.04
C VAL A 88 -13.35 13.30 32.06
N THR A 89 -12.43 13.23 33.03
CA THR A 89 -12.61 12.39 34.23
C THR A 89 -13.63 13.09 35.13
N PRO A 90 -14.81 12.51 35.41
CA PRO A 90 -15.59 12.97 36.53
C PRO A 90 -14.94 12.42 37.81
N ILE A 91 -14.64 13.35 38.69
CA ILE A 91 -14.18 13.14 40.06
C ILE A 91 -15.19 12.24 40.78
N GLU A 92 -14.77 11.06 41.25
CA GLU A 92 -15.47 10.39 42.34
C GLU A 92 -14.69 10.65 43.63
N ARG A 93 -15.21 11.59 44.44
CA ARG A 93 -14.94 11.65 45.87
C ARG A 93 -15.49 10.38 46.49
N LYS A 94 -14.71 9.67 47.29
CA LYS A 94 -15.21 9.02 48.51
C LYS A 94 -14.20 9.15 49.63
N GLU A 95 -14.78 9.36 50.81
CA GLU A 95 -14.23 9.67 52.13
C GLU A 95 -13.06 8.80 52.60
#